data_AF-A0A7W1F9S2-F1
#
_entry.id   AF-A0A7W1F9S2-F1
#
_cell.length_a   1.000
_cell.length_b   1.000
_cell.length_c   1.000
_cell.angle_alpha   90.00
_cell.angle_beta   90.00
_cell.angle_gamma   90.00
#
_symmetry.space_group_name_H-M   'P 1'
#
loop_
_entity.id
_entity.type
_entity.pdbx_description
1 polymer ?
#
loop_
_entity_poly.entity_id
_entity_poly.type
_entity_poly.pdbx_seq_one_letter_code
_entity_poly.pdbx_strand_id
1 'polypeptide(L)'
;MTLLRRALYWQATLWTVAGLVEVAAPRWFLESIFRQPPYPDVAYVRSMGVMVVAFALLMVLVAQRLEDAWWWAWAFALTDAALATVAVLNALLGPVEGSATTYWWLLGGLNMAFGSALLAGMARTGQERPFA
;
A
#
# COMPACT_ATOMS: atom_id res chain seq x y z
N MET A 1 -4.45 5.67 20.65
CA MET A 1 -3.45 5.84 19.55
C MET A 1 -2.62 4.61 19.14
N THR A 2 -2.43 3.58 19.99
CA THR A 2 -1.53 2.43 19.69
C THR A 2 -1.88 1.64 18.44
N LEU A 3 -3.18 1.50 18.13
CA LEU A 3 -3.65 0.76 16.95
C LEU A 3 -3.22 1.44 15.64
N LEU A 4 -3.44 2.76 15.52
CA LEU A 4 -3.06 3.53 14.34
C LEU A 4 -1.54 3.48 14.10
N ARG A 5 -0.76 3.64 15.18
CA ARG A 5 0.70 3.54 15.13
C ARG A 5 1.16 2.17 14.61
N ARG A 6 0.57 1.08 15.11
CA ARG A 6 0.88 -0.28 14.66
C ARG A 6 0.51 -0.50 13.21
N ALA A 7 -0.66 -0.05 12.78
CA ALA A 7 -1.09 -0.16 11.39
C ALA A 7 -0.10 0.53 10.45
N LEU A 8 0.28 1.77 10.75
CA LEU A 8 1.26 2.54 9.96
C LEU A 8 2.62 1.83 9.89
N TYR A 9 3.14 1.29 11.00
CA TYR A 9 4.42 0.57 10.96
C TYR A 9 4.37 -0.72 10.15
N TRP A 10 3.29 -1.50 10.28
CA TRP A 10 3.14 -2.72 9.51
C TRP A 10 3.03 -2.43 8.01
N GLN A 11 2.22 -1.43 7.66
CA GLN A 11 2.05 -0.99 6.29
C GLN A 11 3.36 -0.45 5.71
N ALA A 12 4.06 0.42 6.45
CA ALA A 12 5.36 0.95 6.03
C ALA A 12 6.40 -0.14 5.81
N THR A 13 6.47 -1.13 6.72
CA THR A 13 7.42 -2.24 6.62
C THR A 13 7.15 -3.04 5.35
N LEU A 14 5.89 -3.43 5.12
CA LEU A 14 5.54 -4.25 3.98
C LEU A 14 5.74 -3.51 2.66
N TRP A 15 5.35 -2.24 2.58
CA TRP A 15 5.57 -1.43 1.38
C TRP A 15 7.04 -1.15 1.12
N THR A 16 7.86 -0.97 2.16
CA THR A 16 9.31 -0.85 2.00
C THR A 16 9.88 -2.11 1.35
N VAL A 17 9.50 -3.29 1.85
CA VAL A 17 9.95 -4.57 1.28
C VAL A 17 9.48 -4.73 -0.18
N ALA A 18 8.20 -4.47 -0.46
CA ALA A 18 7.64 -4.55 -1.80
C ALA A 18 8.34 -3.57 -2.77
N GLY A 19 8.51 -2.32 -2.37
CA GLY A 19 9.19 -1.29 -3.18
C GLY A 19 10.65 -1.63 -3.45
N LEU A 20 11.38 -2.18 -2.47
CA LEU A 20 12.75 -2.65 -2.69
C LEU A 20 12.83 -3.82 -3.67
N VAL A 21 11.87 -4.75 -3.62
CA VAL A 21 11.78 -5.86 -4.57
C VAL A 21 11.47 -5.34 -5.98
N GLU A 22 10.56 -4.38 -6.13
CA GLU A 22 10.26 -3.73 -7.42
C GLU A 22 11.45 -2.96 -8.00
N VAL A 23 12.27 -2.32 -7.15
CA VAL A 23 13.50 -1.65 -7.58
C VAL A 23 14.56 -2.66 -8.04
N ALA A 24 14.84 -3.67 -7.22
CA ALA A 24 15.95 -4.58 -7.43
C ALA A 24 15.65 -5.64 -8.51
N ALA A 25 14.44 -6.23 -8.48
CA ALA A 25 14.11 -7.42 -9.25
C ALA A 25 12.65 -7.40 -9.79
N PRO A 26 12.25 -6.38 -10.57
CA PRO A 26 10.86 -6.22 -11.01
C PRO A 26 10.37 -7.37 -11.89
N ARG A 27 11.20 -7.88 -12.81
CA ARG A 27 10.84 -9.00 -13.69
C ARG A 27 10.63 -10.30 -12.92
N TRP A 28 11.52 -10.59 -11.97
CA TRP A 28 11.36 -11.77 -11.13
C TRP A 28 10.05 -11.68 -10.33
N PHE A 29 9.78 -10.54 -9.73
CA PHE A 29 8.57 -10.35 -8.93
C PHE A 29 7.29 -10.43 -9.77
N LEU A 30 7.18 -9.64 -10.84
CA LEU A 30 5.94 -9.54 -11.63
C LEU A 30 5.78 -10.71 -12.60
N GLU A 31 6.83 -11.07 -13.35
CA GLU A 31 6.75 -12.07 -14.41
C GLU A 31 6.93 -13.50 -13.85
N SER A 32 7.87 -13.73 -12.92
CA SER A 32 8.12 -15.10 -12.43
C SER A 32 7.15 -15.54 -11.33
N ILE A 33 6.84 -14.67 -10.37
CA ILE A 33 5.91 -15.02 -9.26
C ILE A 33 4.45 -14.86 -9.72
N PHE A 34 4.13 -13.72 -10.33
CA PHE A 34 2.76 -13.34 -10.64
C PHE A 34 2.37 -13.50 -12.11
N ARG A 35 3.25 -14.03 -12.95
CA ARG A 35 3.00 -14.29 -14.38
C ARG A 35 2.39 -13.09 -15.10
N GLN A 36 2.74 -11.87 -14.67
CA GLN A 36 2.29 -10.67 -15.37
C GLN A 36 2.93 -10.62 -16.76
N PRO A 37 2.25 -10.01 -17.76
CA PRO A 37 2.81 -9.86 -19.08
C PRO A 37 4.17 -9.14 -19.01
N PRO A 38 5.13 -9.52 -19.85
CA PRO A 38 6.46 -8.92 -19.84
C PRO A 38 6.35 -7.42 -20.12
N TYR A 39 6.97 -6.63 -19.24
CA TYR A 39 7.00 -5.17 -19.41
C TYR A 39 8.05 -4.80 -20.48
N PRO A 40 7.69 -3.95 -21.47
CA PRO A 40 8.65 -3.52 -22.50
C PRO A 40 9.82 -2.75 -21.88
N ASP A 41 9.55 -1.97 -20.82
CA ASP A 41 10.55 -1.31 -19.99
C ASP A 41 10.13 -1.38 -18.51
N VAL A 42 11.07 -1.74 -17.64
CA VAL A 42 10.87 -1.84 -16.18
C VAL A 42 11.23 -0.55 -15.45
N ALA A 43 11.72 0.48 -16.13
CA ALA A 43 12.06 1.77 -15.53
C ALA A 43 10.88 2.39 -14.76
N TYR A 44 9.66 2.26 -15.29
CA TYR A 44 8.46 2.73 -14.61
C TYR A 44 8.20 1.96 -13.30
N VAL A 45 8.30 0.63 -13.32
CA VAL A 45 8.12 -0.22 -12.12
C VAL A 45 9.16 0.12 -11.05
N ARG A 46 10.43 0.31 -11.46
CA ARG A 46 11.49 0.74 -10.53
C ARG A 46 11.23 2.11 -9.94
N SER A 47 10.76 3.06 -10.75
CA SER A 47 10.42 4.41 -10.30
C SER A 47 9.27 4.37 -9.29
N MET A 48 8.27 3.53 -9.53
CA MET A 48 7.18 3.26 -8.58
C MET A 48 7.71 2.65 -7.28
N GLY A 49 8.58 1.65 -7.34
CA GLY A 49 9.21 1.06 -6.16
C GLY A 49 9.95 2.08 -5.30
N VAL A 50 10.69 3.03 -5.91
CA VAL A 50 11.33 4.14 -5.18
C VAL A 50 10.31 5.04 -4.50
N MET A 51 9.22 5.41 -5.20
CA MET A 51 8.16 6.23 -4.62
C MET A 51 7.45 5.52 -3.46
N VAL A 52 7.23 4.20 -3.56
CA VAL A 52 6.63 3.38 -2.51
C VAL A 52 7.51 3.36 -1.25
N VAL A 53 8.84 3.26 -1.41
CA VAL A 53 9.78 3.35 -0.27
C VAL A 53 9.72 4.73 0.38
N ALA A 54 9.72 5.81 -0.41
CA ALA A 54 9.57 7.17 0.13
C ALA A 54 8.22 7.36 0.86
N PHE A 55 7.14 6.80 0.30
CA PHE A 55 5.81 6.83 0.91
C PHE A 55 5.77 6.06 2.25
N ALA A 56 6.46 4.93 2.34
CA ALA A 56 6.61 4.20 3.60
C ALA A 56 7.38 5.00 4.66
N LEU A 57 8.39 5.80 4.28
CA LEU A 57 9.06 6.70 5.21
C LEU A 57 8.13 7.80 5.73
N LEU A 58 7.21 8.31 4.89
CA LEU A 58 6.16 9.24 5.34
C LEU A 58 5.21 8.59 6.34
N MET A 59 4.84 7.31 6.13
CA MET A 59 4.05 6.57 7.12
C MET A 59 4.77 6.46 8.46
N VAL A 60 6.08 6.18 8.45
CA VAL A 60 6.92 6.16 9.67
C VAL A 60 6.97 7.54 10.34
N LEU A 61 7.13 8.62 9.57
CA LEU A 61 7.14 9.98 10.09
C LEU A 61 5.82 10.29 10.82
N VAL A 62 4.68 10.00 10.18
CA VAL A 62 3.34 10.16 10.78
C VAL A 62 3.20 9.25 12.00
N ALA A 63 3.69 8.02 11.95
CA ALA A 63 3.68 7.10 13.08
C ALA A 63 4.49 7.61 14.29
N GLN A 64 5.58 8.33 14.05
CA GLN A 64 6.42 8.94 15.10
C GLN A 64 5.76 10.21 15.66
N ARG A 65 5.16 11.04 14.80
CA ARG A 65 4.52 12.32 15.15
C ARG A 65 3.01 12.23 15.29
N LEU A 66 2.52 11.07 15.71
CA LEU A 66 1.09 10.74 15.67
C LEU A 66 0.24 11.66 16.55
N GLU A 67 0.81 12.23 17.60
CA GLU A 67 0.15 13.21 18.46
C GLU A 67 -0.28 14.48 17.70
N ASP A 68 0.55 14.93 16.76
CA ASP A 68 0.36 16.18 16.02
C ASP A 68 -0.13 15.94 14.58
N ALA A 69 0.10 14.74 14.04
CA ALA A 69 -0.06 14.44 12.62
C ALA A 69 -1.00 13.27 12.33
N TRP A 70 -1.74 12.74 13.31
CA TRP A 70 -2.61 11.58 13.08
C TRP A 70 -3.62 11.79 11.94
N TRP A 71 -4.08 13.02 11.72
CA TRP A 71 -5.00 13.34 10.62
C TRP A 71 -4.40 13.07 9.24
N TRP A 72 -3.08 13.18 9.09
CA TRP A 72 -2.37 12.84 7.84
C TRP A 72 -2.46 11.36 7.49
N ALA A 73 -2.89 10.49 8.42
CA ALA A 73 -3.14 9.09 8.10
C ALA A 73 -4.27 8.90 7.07
N TRP A 74 -5.13 9.91 6.85
CA TRP A 74 -6.10 9.92 5.75
C TRP A 74 -5.44 9.80 4.38
N ALA A 75 -4.24 10.37 4.18
CA ALA A 75 -3.53 10.24 2.91
C ALA A 75 -3.30 8.76 2.57
N PHE A 76 -2.83 7.98 3.54
CA PHE A 76 -2.59 6.54 3.37
C PHE A 76 -3.89 5.75 3.21
N ALA A 77 -4.93 6.05 4.00
CA ALA A 77 -6.22 5.37 3.90
C ALA A 77 -6.90 5.61 2.54
N LEU A 78 -6.80 6.83 2.00
CA LEU A 78 -7.32 7.16 0.66
C LEU A 78 -6.51 6.48 -0.44
N THR A 79 -5.19 6.43 -0.32
CA THR A 79 -4.33 5.69 -1.25
C THR A 79 -4.68 4.19 -1.24
N ASP A 80 -4.83 3.58 -0.06
CA ASP A 80 -5.24 2.19 0.08
C ASP A 80 -6.61 1.94 -0.58
N ALA A 81 -7.59 2.81 -0.33
CA ALA A 81 -8.92 2.69 -0.94
C ALA A 81 -8.86 2.78 -2.47
N ALA A 82 -8.07 3.72 -3.01
CA ALA A 82 -7.89 3.87 -4.45
C ALA A 82 -7.17 2.67 -5.07
N LEU A 83 -6.08 2.20 -4.48
CA LEU A 83 -5.34 1.03 -4.94
C LEU A 83 -6.18 -0.24 -4.85
N ALA A 84 -6.91 -0.42 -3.74
CA ALA A 84 -7.85 -1.53 -3.60
C ALA A 84 -8.90 -1.52 -4.71
N THR A 85 -9.47 -0.34 -5.01
CA THR A 85 -10.47 -0.19 -6.08
C THR A 85 -9.88 -0.58 -7.42
N VAL A 86 -8.72 -0.03 -7.79
CA VAL A 86 -8.06 -0.35 -9.07
C VAL A 86 -7.72 -1.84 -9.17
N ALA A 87 -7.18 -2.43 -8.11
CA ALA A 87 -6.79 -3.83 -8.09
C ALA A 87 -8.00 -4.76 -8.19
N VAL A 88 -9.07 -4.51 -7.43
CA VAL A 88 -10.30 -5.31 -7.48
C VAL A 88 -10.98 -5.17 -8.84
N LEU A 89 -11.04 -3.97 -9.42
CA LEU A 89 -11.57 -3.78 -10.77
C LEU A 89 -10.77 -4.56 -11.82
N ASN A 90 -9.43 -4.55 -11.75
CA ASN A 90 -8.58 -5.36 -12.63
C ASN A 90 -8.82 -6.86 -12.42
N ALA A 91 -9.03 -7.30 -11.17
CA ALA A 91 -9.31 -8.69 -10.86
C ALA A 91 -10.69 -9.15 -11.40
N LEU A 92 -11.69 -8.27 -11.35
CA LEU A 92 -13.09 -8.57 -11.73
C LEU A 92 -13.35 -8.42 -13.24
N LEU A 93 -12.80 -7.39 -13.88
CA LEU A 93 -13.09 -7.06 -15.28
C LEU A 93 -12.21 -7.82 -16.27
N GLY A 94 -11.28 -8.64 -15.78
CA GLY A 94 -10.43 -9.50 -16.59
C GLY A 94 -9.02 -8.92 -16.70
N PRO A 95 -8.02 -9.55 -16.06
CA PRO A 95 -6.63 -9.27 -16.37
C PRO A 95 -6.32 -9.62 -17.83
N VAL A 96 -5.26 -9.03 -18.39
CA VAL A 96 -4.72 -9.42 -19.70
C VAL A 96 -4.58 -10.95 -19.77
N GLU A 97 -4.99 -11.55 -20.89
CA GLU A 97 -4.92 -13.00 -21.09
C GLU A 97 -3.54 -13.55 -20.72
N GLY A 98 -3.53 -14.63 -19.93
CA GLY A 98 -2.30 -15.27 -19.45
C GLY A 98 -1.74 -14.70 -18.14
N SER A 99 -2.26 -13.59 -17.61
CA SER A 99 -1.80 -13.05 -16.33
C SER A 99 -2.47 -13.70 -15.11
N ALA A 100 -1.73 -13.82 -14.00
CA ALA A 100 -2.30 -14.36 -12.78
C ALA A 100 -3.16 -13.30 -12.06
N THR A 101 -4.47 -13.53 -12.00
CA THR A 101 -5.43 -12.69 -11.25
C THR A 101 -5.11 -12.61 -9.75
N THR A 102 -4.39 -13.59 -9.22
CA THR A 102 -3.98 -13.64 -7.80
C THR A 102 -3.21 -12.40 -7.37
N TYR A 103 -2.38 -11.82 -8.25
CA TYR A 103 -1.67 -10.58 -7.94
C TYR A 103 -2.63 -9.46 -7.56
N TRP A 104 -3.66 -9.26 -8.37
CA TRP A 104 -4.67 -8.22 -8.19
C TRP A 104 -5.53 -8.46 -6.94
N TRP A 105 -5.88 -9.71 -6.66
CA TRP A 105 -6.58 -10.05 -5.42
C TRP A 105 -5.74 -9.80 -4.17
N LEU A 106 -4.46 -10.17 -4.19
CA LEU A 106 -3.55 -9.93 -3.07
C LEU A 106 -3.35 -8.44 -2.86
N LEU A 107 -3.05 -7.69 -3.92
CA LEU A 107 -2.88 -6.25 -3.85
C LEU A 107 -4.15 -5.57 -3.32
N GLY A 108 -5.32 -5.94 -3.87
CA GLY A 108 -6.59 -5.38 -3.43
C GLY A 108 -6.92 -5.71 -1.98
N GLY A 109 -6.86 -6.99 -1.61
CA GLY A 109 -7.16 -7.45 -0.26
C GLY A 109 -6.23 -6.86 0.79
N LEU A 110 -4.94 -6.73 0.48
CA LEU A 110 -3.95 -6.15 1.37
C LEU A 110 -4.21 -4.66 1.61
N ASN A 111 -4.49 -3.89 0.55
CA ASN A 111 -4.85 -2.48 0.67
C ASN A 111 -6.18 -2.30 1.42
N MET A 112 -7.19 -3.15 1.17
CA MET A 112 -8.43 -3.13 1.95
C MET A 112 -8.19 -3.39 3.44
N ALA A 113 -7.32 -4.34 3.77
CA ALA A 113 -6.98 -4.67 5.15
C ALA A 113 -6.27 -3.51 5.85
N PHE A 114 -5.26 -2.90 5.23
CA PHE A 114 -4.57 -1.74 5.79
C PHE A 114 -5.47 -0.50 5.87
N GLY A 115 -6.19 -0.18 4.81
CA GLY A 115 -7.14 0.93 4.80
C GLY A 115 -8.16 0.80 5.93
N SER A 116 -8.70 -0.41 6.13
CA SER A 116 -9.62 -0.70 7.24
C SER A 116 -8.96 -0.57 8.61
N ALA A 117 -7.72 -1.05 8.78
CA ALA A 117 -6.96 -0.91 10.01
C ALA A 117 -6.62 0.55 10.34
N LEU A 118 -6.29 1.35 9.33
CA LEU A 118 -6.07 2.80 9.46
C LEU A 118 -7.36 3.51 9.85
N LEU A 119 -8.48 3.25 9.18
CA LEU A 119 -9.78 3.83 9.52
C LEU A 119 -10.19 3.48 10.95
N ALA A 120 -10.05 2.23 11.37
CA ALA A 120 -10.30 1.81 12.75
C ALA A 120 -9.36 2.50 13.75
N GLY A 121 -8.08 2.66 13.39
CA GLY A 121 -7.09 3.38 14.18
C GLY A 121 -7.41 4.86 14.33
N MET A 122 -7.81 5.53 13.25
CA MET A 122 -8.21 6.93 13.23
C MET A 122 -9.51 7.15 13.99
N ALA A 123 -10.53 6.29 13.82
CA ALA A 123 -11.80 6.40 14.55
C ALA A 123 -11.58 6.37 16.08
N ARG A 124 -10.73 5.45 16.57
CA ARG A 124 -10.36 5.41 17.99
C ARG A 124 -9.54 6.63 18.42
N THR A 125 -8.63 7.08 17.56
CA THR A 125 -7.77 8.24 17.86
C THR A 125 -8.58 9.54 17.91
N GLY A 126 -9.58 9.71 17.03
CA GLY A 126 -10.47 10.86 17.03
C GLY A 126 -11.39 10.93 18.27
N GLN A 127 -11.72 9.80 18.88
CA GLN A 127 -12.42 9.78 20.18
C GLN A 127 -11.53 10.27 21.33
N GLU A 128 -10.23 9.98 21.26
CA GLU A 128 -9.23 10.45 22.25
C GLU A 128 -8.87 11.94 22.03
N ARG A 129 -8.91 12.42 20.78
CA ARG A 129 -8.56 13.80 20.39
C ARG A 129 -9.49 14.35 19.28
N PRO A 130 -10.69 14.86 19.64
CA PRO A 130 -11.70 15.28 18.66
C PRO A 130 -11.39 16.59 17.89
N PHE A 131 -10.47 17.44 18.39
CA PHE A 131 -10.24 18.79 17.87
C PHE A 131 -8.75 19.18 17.79
N ALA A 132 -7.88 18.24 17.38
CA ALA A 132 -6.50 18.59 17.03
C ALA A 132 -6.46 19.25 15.64
#